data_AF-A0A8T3XF69-F1
#
_entry.id   AF-A0A8T3XF69-F1
#
_cell.length_a   1.000
_cell.length_b   1.000
_cell.length_c   1.000
_cell.angle_alpha   90.00
_cell.angle_beta   90.00
_cell.angle_gamma   90.00
#
_symmetry.space_group_name_H-M   'P 1'
#
loop_
_entity.id
_entity.type
_entity.pdbx_description
1 polymer ?
#
loop_
_entity_poly.entity_id
_entity_poly.type
_entity_poly.pdbx_seq_one_letter_code
_entity_poly.pdbx_strand_id
1 'polypeptide(L)'
;MAEKRKKREWPNFNTAMVLLLLIAAFTIMRQINKPITPTTNLEKEAEAVLTMVSSEHDGIGLLSSNELSEEKIKAIREFKYEELKNKLELSSDFCIFFEDTTGNLVKIDDMISGIGSDKIYVNGYPCDHLG
;
A
#
# COMPACT_ATOMS: atom_id res chain seq x y z
N MET A 1 -38.25 55.05 11.83
CA MET A 1 -38.03 53.60 11.96
C MET A 1 -36.85 53.38 12.89
N ALA A 2 -37.07 52.77 14.07
CA ALA A 2 -36.00 52.51 15.04
C ALA A 2 -35.68 51.01 15.06
N GLU A 3 -34.46 50.67 14.66
CA GLU A 3 -33.94 49.32 14.58
C GLU A 3 -33.53 48.82 15.97
N LYS A 4 -34.23 47.83 16.51
CA LYS A 4 -33.89 47.21 17.80
C LYS A 4 -32.62 46.38 17.64
N ARG A 5 -31.48 46.94 18.06
CA ARG A 5 -30.22 46.18 18.19
C ARG A 5 -30.37 45.12 19.29
N LYS A 6 -30.45 43.85 18.89
CA LYS A 6 -30.45 42.68 19.78
C LYS A 6 -29.12 42.68 20.57
N LYS A 7 -29.19 42.91 21.89
CA LYS A 7 -28.03 42.75 22.77
C LYS A 7 -27.61 41.27 22.75
N ARG A 8 -26.41 41.00 22.23
CA ARG A 8 -25.79 39.68 22.27
C ARG A 8 -25.34 39.43 23.71
N GLU A 9 -26.07 38.60 24.41
CA GLU A 9 -25.66 38.08 25.72
C GLU A 9 -24.46 37.16 25.49
N TRP A 10 -23.31 37.53 26.06
CA TRP A 10 -22.11 36.72 25.98
C TRP A 10 -22.29 35.48 26.85
N PRO A 11 -21.78 34.32 26.42
CA PRO A 11 -21.86 33.11 27.22
C PRO A 11 -21.15 33.34 28.56
N ASN A 12 -21.80 32.92 29.64
CA ASN A 12 -21.20 32.93 30.97
C ASN A 12 -19.91 32.08 30.96
N PHE A 13 -18.95 32.43 31.83
CA PHE A 13 -17.66 31.73 31.93
C PHE A 13 -17.83 30.19 32.02
N ASN A 14 -18.83 29.73 32.78
CA ASN A 14 -19.15 28.30 32.92
C ASN A 14 -19.61 27.68 31.58
N THR A 15 -20.38 28.41 30.78
CA THR A 15 -20.83 27.96 29.46
C THR A 15 -19.65 27.83 28.49
N ALA A 16 -18.70 28.77 28.54
CA ALA A 16 -17.48 28.70 27.73
C ALA A 16 -16.59 27.50 28.13
N MET A 17 -16.49 27.20 29.42
CA MET A 17 -15.70 26.07 29.94
C MET A 17 -16.30 24.72 29.51
N VAL A 18 -17.63 24.57 29.58
CA VAL A 18 -18.32 23.37 29.11
C VAL A 18 -18.14 23.17 27.61
N LEU A 19 -18.22 24.26 26.82
CA LEU A 19 -18.00 24.19 25.37
C LEU A 19 -16.57 23.73 25.04
N LEU A 20 -15.56 24.24 25.75
CA LEU A 20 -14.16 23.82 25.60
C LEU A 20 -13.97 22.34 25.91
N LEU A 21 -14.59 21.83 26.98
CA LEU A 21 -14.55 20.41 27.33
C LEU A 21 -15.21 19.53 26.26
N LEU A 22 -16.32 19.97 25.67
CA LEU A 22 -16.98 19.24 24.59
C LEU A 22 -16.12 19.21 23.31
N ILE A 23 -15.46 20.33 22.98
CA ILE A 23 -14.53 20.38 21.84
C ILE A 23 -13.34 19.44 22.09
N ALA A 24 -12.76 19.45 23.28
CA ALA A 24 -11.65 18.55 23.66
C ALA A 24 -12.08 17.07 23.65
N ALA A 25 -13.26 16.76 24.18
CA ALA A 25 -13.81 15.40 24.12
C ALA A 25 -14.05 14.95 22.67
N PHE A 26 -14.57 15.83 21.83
CA PHE A 26 -14.80 15.54 20.41
C PHE A 26 -13.49 15.33 19.63
N THR A 27 -12.45 16.11 19.91
CA THR A 27 -11.14 15.92 19.26
C THR A 27 -10.48 14.61 19.70
N ILE A 28 -10.57 14.24 20.98
CA ILE A 28 -10.09 12.95 21.49
C ILE A 28 -10.87 11.78 20.86
N MET A 29 -12.20 11.87 20.81
CA MET A 29 -13.06 10.85 20.21
C MET A 29 -12.77 10.63 18.72
N ARG A 30 -12.42 11.70 17.99
CA ARG A 30 -11.96 11.62 16.59
C ARG A 30 -10.63 10.88 16.43
N GLN A 31 -9.75 10.93 17.42
CA GLN A 31 -8.48 10.19 17.35
C GLN A 31 -8.66 8.70 17.61
N ILE A 32 -9.57 8.33 18.51
CA ILE A 32 -9.86 6.92 18.84
C ILE A 32 -10.60 6.23 17.69
N ASN A 33 -11.44 6.96 16.96
CA ASN A 33 -12.20 6.43 15.82
C ASN A 33 -11.46 6.56 14.48
N LYS A 34 -10.15 6.82 14.45
CA LYS A 34 -9.41 6.69 13.19
C LYS A 34 -9.45 5.20 12.81
N PRO A 35 -10.06 4.82 11.67
CA PRO A 35 -9.95 3.45 11.20
C PRO A 35 -8.45 3.14 11.08
N ILE A 36 -8.02 2.02 11.65
CA ILE A 36 -6.70 1.45 11.37
C ILE A 36 -6.65 1.30 9.85
N THR A 37 -5.92 2.17 9.19
CA THR A 37 -5.91 2.22 7.73
C THR A 37 -5.17 0.98 7.24
N PRO A 38 -5.81 0.07 6.48
CA PRO A 38 -5.16 -1.13 5.95
C PRO A 38 -3.94 -0.81 5.04
N THR A 39 -3.77 0.45 4.64
CA THR A 39 -2.63 0.95 3.87
C THR A 39 -1.29 0.75 4.58
N THR A 40 -1.23 0.83 5.92
CA THR A 40 0.05 0.67 6.63
C THR A 40 0.60 -0.75 6.58
N ASN A 41 -0.26 -1.75 6.33
CA ASN A 41 0.17 -3.13 6.18
C ASN A 41 0.62 -3.40 4.74
N LEU A 42 -0.10 -2.88 3.75
CA LEU A 42 0.26 -3.01 2.33
C LEU A 42 1.60 -2.35 2.00
N GLU A 43 1.87 -1.16 2.54
CA GLU A 43 3.16 -0.48 2.34
C GLU A 43 4.32 -1.27 2.94
N LYS A 44 4.13 -1.83 4.15
CA LYS A 44 5.13 -2.70 4.80
C LYS A 44 5.35 -4.00 4.04
N GLU A 45 4.27 -4.62 3.56
CA GLU A 45 4.34 -5.82 2.72
C GLU A 45 5.09 -5.52 1.42
N ALA A 46 4.80 -4.39 0.75
CA ALA A 46 5.49 -3.99 -0.47
C ALA A 46 6.99 -3.74 -0.24
N GLU A 47 7.37 -3.08 0.86
CA GLU A 47 8.77 -2.85 1.22
C GLU A 47 9.52 -4.16 1.53
N ALA A 48 8.85 -5.09 2.22
CA ALA A 48 9.40 -6.42 2.49
C ALA A 48 9.62 -7.22 1.20
N VAL A 49 8.66 -7.20 0.26
CA VAL A 49 8.81 -7.84 -1.06
C VAL A 49 9.98 -7.22 -1.81
N LEU A 50 10.07 -5.89 -1.85
CA LEU A 50 11.13 -5.21 -2.58
C LEU A 50 12.51 -5.57 -2.02
N THR A 51 12.63 -5.67 -0.70
CA THR A 51 13.86 -6.07 -0.01
C THR A 51 14.26 -7.50 -0.32
N MET A 52 13.30 -8.44 -0.27
CA MET A 52 13.56 -9.85 -0.58
C MET A 52 13.89 -10.06 -2.06
N VAL A 53 13.14 -9.43 -2.97
CA VAL A 53 13.31 -9.57 -4.41
C VAL A 53 14.59 -8.88 -4.89
N SER A 54 15.04 -7.83 -4.20
CA SER A 54 16.30 -7.14 -4.51
C SER A 54 17.51 -7.74 -3.80
N SER A 55 17.34 -8.81 -3.02
CA SER A 55 18.46 -9.47 -2.35
C SER A 55 19.21 -10.42 -3.30
N GLU A 56 20.50 -10.61 -3.09
CA GLU A 56 21.30 -11.54 -3.91
C GLU A 56 21.32 -12.97 -3.35
N HIS A 57 20.98 -13.15 -2.06
CA HIS A 57 21.27 -14.36 -1.29
C HIS A 57 20.04 -15.14 -0.82
N ASP A 58 18.84 -14.60 -1.00
CA ASP A 58 17.61 -15.31 -0.62
C ASP A 58 17.05 -16.09 -1.81
N GLY A 59 16.35 -17.20 -1.53
CA GLY A 59 15.79 -18.09 -2.56
C GLY A 59 14.72 -17.47 -3.47
N ILE A 60 14.37 -16.19 -3.27
CA ILE A 60 13.42 -15.39 -4.06
C ILE A 60 14.10 -14.12 -4.60
N GLY A 61 15.38 -13.91 -4.29
CA GLY A 61 16.13 -12.77 -4.80
C GLY A 61 16.25 -12.85 -6.31
N LEU A 62 15.91 -11.78 -7.02
CA LEU A 62 15.95 -11.73 -8.49
C LEU A 62 17.26 -11.14 -9.02
N LEU A 63 18.09 -10.57 -8.14
CA LEU A 63 19.36 -9.98 -8.53
C LEU A 63 20.52 -10.98 -8.43
N SER A 64 21.46 -10.87 -9.36
CA SER A 64 22.77 -11.50 -9.32
C SER A 64 23.81 -10.48 -9.79
N SER A 65 24.79 -10.17 -8.94
CA SER A 65 25.79 -9.13 -9.24
C SER A 65 25.17 -7.77 -9.53
N ASN A 66 24.13 -7.39 -8.79
CA ASN A 66 23.35 -6.16 -8.98
C ASN A 66 22.64 -6.04 -10.34
N GLU A 67 22.50 -7.14 -11.09
CA GLU A 67 21.73 -7.22 -12.34
C GLU A 67 20.59 -8.22 -12.21
N LEU A 68 19.51 -7.97 -12.96
CA LEU A 68 18.36 -8.87 -12.98
C LEU A 68 18.74 -10.21 -13.64
N SER A 69 18.59 -11.31 -12.92
CA SER A 69 18.95 -12.64 -13.42
C SER A 69 17.75 -13.33 -14.06
N GLU A 70 17.83 -13.56 -15.38
CA GLU A 70 16.79 -14.29 -16.12
C GLU A 70 16.55 -15.71 -15.56
N GLU A 71 17.61 -16.39 -15.12
CA GLU A 71 17.51 -17.72 -14.52
C GLU A 71 16.69 -17.69 -13.22
N LYS A 72 16.91 -16.68 -12.38
CA LYS A 72 16.15 -16.51 -11.14
C LYS A 72 14.70 -16.12 -11.40
N ILE A 73 14.44 -15.30 -12.43
CA ILE A 73 13.06 -14.99 -12.85
C ILE A 73 12.34 -16.27 -13.30
N LYS A 74 12.99 -17.09 -14.12
CA LYS A 74 12.43 -18.38 -14.57
C LYS A 74 12.16 -19.29 -13.38
N ALA A 75 13.08 -19.38 -12.43
CA ALA A 75 12.88 -20.15 -11.20
C ALA A 75 11.69 -19.65 -10.36
N ILE A 76 11.48 -18.32 -10.27
CA ILE A 76 10.32 -17.79 -9.55
C ILE A 76 8.99 -18.16 -10.23
N ARG A 77 8.97 -18.19 -11.56
CA ARG A 77 7.79 -18.57 -12.33
C ARG A 77 7.39 -20.03 -12.17
N GLU A 78 8.32 -20.90 -11.78
CA GLU A 78 8.02 -22.30 -11.49
C GLU A 78 7.24 -22.48 -10.17
N PHE A 79 7.24 -21.48 -9.29
CA PHE A 79 6.41 -21.52 -8.09
C PHE A 79 4.95 -21.23 -8.42
N LYS A 80 4.06 -21.98 -7.78
CA LYS A 80 2.63 -21.62 -7.78
C LYS A 80 2.43 -20.30 -7.07
N TYR A 81 1.45 -19.50 -7.50
CA TYR A 81 1.15 -18.21 -6.89
C TYR A 81 1.03 -18.29 -5.35
N GLU A 82 0.29 -19.27 -4.83
CA GLU A 82 0.13 -19.47 -3.38
C GLU A 82 1.44 -19.87 -2.69
N GLU A 83 2.32 -20.62 -3.35
CA GLU A 83 3.63 -20.99 -2.79
C GLU A 83 4.54 -19.77 -2.73
N LEU A 84 4.55 -18.94 -3.78
CA LEU A 84 5.29 -17.70 -3.83
C LEU A 84 4.76 -16.68 -2.80
N LYS A 85 3.44 -16.55 -2.67
CA LYS A 85 2.78 -15.71 -1.68
C LYS A 85 3.17 -16.09 -0.25
N ASN A 86 3.17 -17.38 0.07
CA ASN A 86 3.58 -17.88 1.37
C ASN A 86 5.08 -17.69 1.62
N LYS A 87 5.92 -17.88 0.60
CA LYS A 87 7.37 -17.65 0.67
C LYS A 87 7.73 -16.19 0.91
N LEU A 88 6.95 -15.26 0.38
CA LEU A 88 7.09 -13.81 0.60
C LEU A 88 6.39 -13.34 1.89
N GLU A 89 5.77 -14.25 2.65
CA GLU A 89 5.00 -13.97 3.88
C GLU A 89 3.88 -12.92 3.67
N LEU A 90 3.24 -12.94 2.50
CA LEU A 90 2.24 -11.95 2.14
C LEU A 90 0.82 -12.42 2.48
N SER A 91 0.08 -11.57 3.17
CA SER A 91 -1.35 -11.78 3.40
C SER A 91 -2.19 -11.27 2.21
N SER A 92 -1.72 -10.20 1.56
CA SER A 92 -2.40 -9.53 0.45
C SER A 92 -2.02 -10.11 -0.91
N ASP A 93 -2.85 -9.86 -1.91
CA ASP A 93 -2.47 -10.16 -3.29
C ASP A 93 -1.43 -9.17 -3.80
N PHE A 94 -0.52 -9.64 -4.65
CA PHE A 94 0.62 -8.85 -5.13
C PHE A 94 0.90 -9.07 -6.63
N CYS A 95 1.65 -8.14 -7.20
CA CYS A 95 2.18 -8.22 -8.56
C CYS A 95 3.60 -7.65 -8.60
N ILE A 96 4.56 -8.44 -9.08
CA ILE A 96 5.94 -8.03 -9.32
C ILE A 96 6.09 -7.70 -10.80
N PHE A 97 6.38 -6.46 -11.14
CA PHE A 97 6.61 -6.01 -12.51
C PHE A 97 7.92 -5.22 -12.59
N PHE A 98 8.44 -5.09 -13.81
CA PHE A 98 9.67 -4.34 -14.06
C PHE A 98 9.36 -3.11 -14.88
N GLU A 99 9.99 -2.01 -14.53
CA GLU A 99 9.82 -0.70 -15.14
C GLU A 99 11.18 -0.17 -15.58
N ASP A 100 11.26 0.41 -16.77
CA ASP A 100 12.47 1.07 -17.24
C ASP A 100 12.62 2.48 -16.63
N THR A 101 13.73 3.15 -16.92
CA THR A 101 14.01 4.50 -16.39
C THR A 101 13.04 5.59 -16.88
N THR A 102 12.22 5.28 -17.88
CA THR A 102 11.24 6.19 -18.48
C THR A 102 9.80 5.86 -18.07
N GLY A 103 9.61 4.80 -17.29
CA GLY A 103 8.32 4.39 -16.76
C GLY A 103 7.57 3.35 -17.59
N ASN A 104 8.24 2.71 -18.56
CA ASN A 104 7.60 1.66 -19.36
C ASN A 104 7.78 0.29 -18.72
N LEU A 105 6.75 -0.55 -18.84
CA LEU A 105 6.84 -1.95 -18.43
C LEU A 105 7.83 -2.71 -19.31
N VAL A 106 8.80 -3.37 -18.68
CA VAL A 106 9.75 -4.25 -19.34
C VAL A 106 9.14 -5.63 -19.48
N LYS A 107 9.18 -6.18 -20.70
CA LYS A 107 8.68 -7.53 -20.97
C LYS A 107 9.63 -8.58 -20.41
N ILE A 108 9.06 -9.64 -19.85
CA ILE A 108 9.78 -10.86 -19.46
C ILE A 108 9.27 -11.98 -20.37
N ASP A 109 10.14 -12.61 -21.17
CA ASP A 109 9.76 -13.72 -22.07
C ASP A 109 8.48 -13.43 -22.89
N ASP A 110 8.42 -12.26 -23.53
CA ASP A 110 7.30 -11.76 -24.35
C ASP A 110 5.99 -11.43 -23.61
N MET A 111 5.91 -11.62 -22.29
CA MET A 111 4.79 -11.21 -21.46
C MET A 111 4.98 -9.79 -20.92
N ILE A 112 3.92 -8.98 -21.00
CA ILE A 112 3.88 -7.61 -20.47
C ILE A 112 3.43 -7.61 -19.01
N SER A 113 2.68 -8.63 -18.62
CA SER A 113 2.10 -8.83 -17.32
C SER A 113 3.14 -9.37 -16.34
N GLY A 114 3.38 -8.67 -15.24
CA GLY A 114 4.28 -9.12 -14.18
C GLY A 114 3.90 -10.46 -13.56
N ILE A 115 4.61 -10.86 -12.51
CA ILE A 115 4.44 -12.12 -11.78
C ILE A 115 3.54 -11.88 -10.56
N GLY A 116 2.36 -12.50 -10.49
CA GLY A 116 1.44 -12.31 -9.37
C GLY A 116 0.00 -12.76 -9.63
N SER A 117 -0.94 -12.05 -9.00
CA SER A 117 -2.38 -12.36 -9.05
C SER A 117 -3.06 -11.81 -10.31
N ASP A 118 -3.83 -12.67 -10.99
CA ASP A 118 -4.65 -12.34 -12.17
C ASP A 118 -5.73 -11.26 -11.91
N LYS A 119 -6.00 -10.98 -10.63
CA LYS A 119 -6.92 -9.93 -10.18
C LYS A 119 -6.28 -8.54 -10.17
N ILE A 120 -4.96 -8.45 -10.24
CA ILE A 120 -4.24 -7.17 -10.21
C ILE A 120 -3.90 -6.76 -11.64
N TYR A 121 -4.11 -5.49 -11.97
CA TYR A 121 -3.83 -4.96 -13.30
C TYR A 121 -2.71 -3.94 -13.23
N VAL A 122 -1.72 -4.09 -14.10
CA VAL A 122 -0.63 -3.12 -14.29
C VAL A 122 -0.72 -2.59 -15.72
N ASN A 123 -0.95 -1.28 -15.85
CA ASN A 123 -1.13 -0.61 -17.14
C ASN A 123 -2.20 -1.28 -18.06
N GLY A 124 -3.28 -1.79 -17.46
CA GLY A 124 -4.37 -2.45 -18.17
C GLY A 124 -4.15 -3.93 -18.52
N TYR A 125 -2.99 -4.49 -18.17
CA TYR A 125 -2.70 -5.93 -18.34
C TYR A 125 -2.86 -6.65 -16.99
N PRO A 126 -3.58 -7.79 -16.94
CA PRO A 126 -3.66 -8.59 -15.72
C PRO A 126 -2.27 -9.10 -15.36
N CYS A 127 -1.91 -9.11 -14.09
CA CYS A 127 -0.66 -9.71 -13.62
C CYS A 127 -0.83 -11.22 -13.64
N ASP A 128 -0.11 -11.93 -14.49
CA ASP A 128 -0.37 -13.35 -14.71
C ASP A 128 0.84 -14.16 -14.28
N HIS A 129 0.60 -15.10 -13.38
CA HIS A 129 1.52 -16.20 -13.15
C HIS A 129 1.12 -17.27 -14.20
N LEU A 130 1.94 -17.44 -15.23
CA LEU A 130 1.80 -18.60 -16.11
C LEU A 130 2.52 -19.78 -15.43
N GLY A 131 1.73 -20.57 -14.69
CA GLY A 131 2.08 -21.83 -14.04
C GLY A 131 0.84 -22.72 -13.89
#